data_AF-A0A1I4EK48-F1
#
_entry.id   AF-A0A1I4EK48-F1
#
_cell.length_a   1.000
_cell.length_b   1.000
_cell.length_c   1.000
_cell.angle_alpha   90.00
_cell.angle_beta   90.00
_cell.angle_gamma   90.00
#
_symmetry.space_group_name_H-M   'P 1'
#
loop_
_entity.id
_entity.type
_entity.pdbx_description
1 polymer ?
#
loop_
_entity_poly.entity_id
_entity_poly.type
_entity_poly.pdbx_seq_one_letter_code
_entity_poly.pdbx_strand_id
1 'polypeptide(L)'
;MRMDRKVSLLLSSLLLVVALPLNATQVGGPRPPLEPPVVLDEGVWEATVTWMQWNRSTGGYVQMFSHISAPTREGCEAQLSNLDPSNTIVQFCTFRAY
;
A
#
# COMPACT_ATOMS: atom_id res chain seq x y z
N MET A 1 -54.18 -12.66 -31.68
CA MET A 1 -52.85 -13.29 -31.82
C MET A 1 -52.50 -13.36 -33.30
N ARG A 2 -51.56 -12.53 -33.76
CA ARG A 2 -50.82 -12.69 -35.01
C ARG A 2 -49.56 -11.83 -34.94
N MET A 3 -48.47 -12.42 -35.45
CA MET A 3 -47.09 -11.93 -35.55
C MET A 3 -46.96 -10.47 -35.97
N ASP A 4 -45.90 -9.79 -35.49
CA ASP A 4 -44.79 -9.51 -36.40
C ASP A 4 -43.43 -9.53 -35.68
N ARG A 5 -42.60 -10.43 -36.19
CA ARG A 5 -41.18 -10.65 -35.91
C ARG A 5 -40.41 -9.72 -36.84
N LYS A 6 -39.52 -8.90 -36.28
CA LYS A 6 -38.25 -8.37 -36.81
C LYS A 6 -37.87 -7.24 -35.86
N VAL A 7 -36.70 -7.26 -35.24
CA VAL A 7 -35.49 -6.70 -35.83
C VAL A 7 -34.29 -7.23 -35.03
N SER A 8 -33.24 -7.59 -35.77
CA SER A 8 -31.84 -7.70 -35.35
C SER A 8 -31.55 -8.66 -34.20
N LEU A 9 -31.11 -9.91 -34.41
CA LEU A 9 -29.97 -10.33 -35.25
C LEU A 9 -28.72 -9.48 -34.96
N LEU A 10 -27.59 -10.16 -34.69
CA LEU A 10 -26.23 -9.65 -34.44
C LEU A 10 -26.03 -9.21 -32.97
N LEU A 11 -25.19 -9.79 -32.11
CA LEU A 11 -24.00 -10.63 -32.24
C LEU A 11 -23.83 -11.43 -30.93
N SER A 12 -24.42 -12.63 -30.83
CA SER A 12 -24.06 -13.59 -29.77
C SER A 12 -23.26 -14.71 -30.41
N SER A 13 -22.00 -14.41 -30.77
CA SER A 13 -21.04 -15.43 -31.16
C SER A 13 -19.64 -14.91 -30.95
N LEU A 14 -18.79 -15.79 -30.43
CA LEU A 14 -17.33 -15.70 -30.30
C LEU A 14 -16.78 -15.00 -29.05
N LEU A 15 -17.02 -15.57 -27.87
CA LEU A 15 -16.03 -15.56 -26.79
C LEU A 15 -15.94 -16.96 -26.16
N LEU A 16 -15.55 -17.92 -26.99
CA LEU A 16 -15.07 -19.24 -26.56
C LEU A 16 -13.66 -19.40 -27.15
N VAL A 17 -12.70 -18.67 -26.59
CA VAL A 17 -11.29 -18.98 -26.76
C VAL A 17 -10.85 -19.65 -25.48
N VAL A 18 -10.74 -20.97 -25.59
CA VAL A 18 -10.11 -21.89 -24.65
C VAL A 18 -8.69 -21.39 -24.36
N ALA A 19 -8.49 -20.79 -23.18
CA ALA A 19 -7.15 -20.61 -22.65
C ALA A 19 -6.70 -21.96 -22.06
N LEU A 20 -5.98 -22.74 -22.87
CA LEU A 20 -5.22 -23.89 -22.40
C LEU A 20 -4.28 -23.44 -21.27
N PRO A 21 -4.12 -24.20 -20.18
CA PRO A 21 -3.00 -23.98 -19.27
C PRO A 21 -1.75 -24.42 -20.04
N LEU A 22 -1.07 -23.46 -20.67
CA LEU A 22 0.31 -23.65 -21.06
C LEU A 22 1.07 -23.92 -19.76
N ASN A 23 1.44 -25.19 -19.58
CA ASN A 23 2.45 -25.60 -18.62
C ASN A 23 3.67 -24.71 -18.86
N ALA A 24 3.81 -23.67 -18.04
CA ALA A 24 5.03 -22.91 -17.91
C ALA A 24 6.03 -23.85 -17.25
N THR A 25 6.73 -24.62 -18.07
CA THR A 25 7.97 -25.28 -17.68
C THR A 25 8.88 -24.20 -17.11
N GLN A 26 9.09 -24.24 -15.78
CA GLN A 26 10.10 -23.43 -15.13
C GLN A 26 11.44 -23.74 -15.81
N VAL A 27 12.00 -22.77 -16.52
CA VAL A 27 13.37 -22.83 -17.00
C VAL A 27 14.25 -22.76 -15.75
N GLY A 28 14.63 -23.92 -15.23
CA GLY A 28 15.47 -24.06 -14.04
C GLY A 28 16.89 -23.60 -14.35
N GLY A 29 17.13 -22.29 -14.27
CA GLY A 29 18.47 -21.77 -14.03
C GLY A 29 18.91 -22.07 -12.59
N PRO A 30 20.22 -22.10 -12.32
CA PRO A 30 20.70 -22.16 -10.94
C PRO A 30 20.02 -21.05 -10.14
N ARG A 31 19.38 -21.42 -9.01
CA ARG A 31 18.82 -20.44 -8.09
C ARG A 31 19.93 -19.46 -7.75
N PRO A 32 19.71 -18.14 -7.87
CA PRO A 32 20.65 -17.18 -7.32
C PRO A 32 20.86 -17.53 -5.84
N PRO A 33 22.08 -17.38 -5.30
CA PRO A 33 22.31 -17.56 -3.88
C PRO A 33 21.25 -16.78 -3.12
N LEU A 34 20.60 -17.43 -2.16
CA LEU A 34 19.79 -16.72 -1.18
C LEU A 34 20.77 -15.80 -0.45
N GLU A 35 20.83 -14.53 -0.85
CA GLU A 35 21.56 -13.54 -0.07
C GLU A 35 21.00 -13.62 1.36
N PRO A 36 21.87 -13.74 2.37
CA PRO A 36 21.41 -13.69 3.74
C PRO A 36 20.61 -12.39 3.91
N PRO A 37 19.49 -12.40 4.66
CA PRO A 37 18.81 -11.17 4.97
C PRO A 37 19.86 -10.22 5.56
N VAL A 38 19.99 -9.03 4.97
CA VAL A 38 20.85 -7.99 5.52
C VAL A 38 20.34 -7.74 6.93
N VAL A 39 21.04 -8.26 7.92
CA VAL A 39 20.73 -8.00 9.32
C VAL A 39 21.20 -6.58 9.56
N LEU A 40 20.26 -5.64 9.49
CA LEU A 40 20.51 -4.26 9.87
C LEU A 40 20.46 -4.21 11.40
N ASP A 41 21.55 -4.63 12.04
CA ASP A 41 21.67 -4.66 13.51
C ASP A 41 21.74 -3.27 14.13
N GLU A 42 22.00 -2.23 13.33
CA GLU A 42 22.11 -0.86 13.79
C GLU A 42 21.21 0.08 12.98
N GLY A 43 20.29 0.75 13.67
CA GLY A 43 19.40 1.73 13.10
C GLY A 43 18.36 2.20 14.11
N VAL A 44 17.43 3.01 13.64
CA VAL A 44 16.33 3.58 14.43
C VAL A 44 15.00 3.35 13.73
N TRP A 45 13.95 3.18 14.52
CA TRP A 45 12.58 3.22 14.02
C TRP A 45 12.08 4.65 14.02
N GLU A 46 11.72 5.16 12.85
CA GLU A 46 11.26 6.52 12.66
C GLU A 46 9.87 6.55 12.05
N ALA A 47 9.09 7.59 12.39
CA ALA A 47 7.82 7.89 11.74
C ALA A 47 7.68 9.41 11.58
N THR A 48 7.14 9.85 10.44
CA THR A 48 6.73 11.24 10.25
C THR A 48 5.22 11.33 10.27
N VAL A 49 4.72 12.12 11.19
CA VAL A 49 3.30 12.30 11.46
C VAL A 49 2.90 13.65 10.91
N THR A 50 1.85 13.67 10.11
CA THR A 50 1.31 14.90 9.54
C THR A 50 -0.11 15.12 10.02
N TRP A 51 -0.47 16.32 10.45
CA TRP A 51 -1.86 16.63 10.81
C TRP A 51 -2.26 18.05 10.42
N MET A 52 -3.56 18.31 10.34
CA MET A 52 -4.09 19.64 10.09
C MET A 52 -4.43 20.33 11.41
N GLN A 53 -4.03 21.59 11.57
CA GLN A 53 -4.35 22.41 12.73
C GLN A 53 -4.96 23.74 12.28
N TRP A 54 -6.05 24.17 12.92
CA TRP A 54 -6.60 25.50 12.66
C TRP A 54 -5.66 26.58 13.20
N ASN A 55 -5.21 27.47 12.32
CA ASN A 55 -4.38 28.61 12.67
C ASN A 55 -5.24 29.89 12.67
N ARG A 56 -5.41 30.49 13.86
CA ARG A 56 -6.18 31.72 14.04
C ARG A 56 -5.57 32.92 13.32
N SER A 57 -4.26 32.95 13.13
CA SER A 57 -3.55 34.05 12.47
C SER A 57 -3.79 34.08 10.97
N THR A 58 -3.94 32.91 10.34
CA THR A 58 -4.17 32.81 8.89
C THR A 58 -5.65 32.61 8.55
N GLY A 59 -6.49 32.29 9.55
CA GLY A 59 -7.91 31.99 9.35
C GLY A 59 -8.14 30.72 8.53
N GLY A 60 -7.25 29.73 8.66
CA GLY A 60 -7.29 28.50 7.87
C GLY A 60 -6.61 27.33 8.56
N TYR A 61 -6.72 26.14 7.97
CA TYR A 61 -5.95 24.97 8.40
C TYR A 61 -4.53 25.03 7.85
N VAL A 62 -3.55 24.73 8.70
CA VAL A 62 -2.15 24.55 8.33
C VAL A 62 -1.75 23.11 8.57
N GLN A 63 -0.87 22.62 7.71
CA GLN A 63 -0.27 21.30 7.87
C GLN A 63 0.88 21.39 8.89
N MET A 64 0.85 20.50 9.87
CA MET A 64 1.82 20.36 10.93
C MET A 64 2.54 19.03 10.78
N PHE A 65 3.80 18.98 11.23
CA PHE A 65 4.65 17.81 11.15
C PHE A 65 5.27 17.51 12.51
N SER A 66 5.33 16.23 12.88
CA SER A 66 6.17 15.74 13.97
C SER A 66 6.98 14.54 13.51
N HIS A 67 8.16 14.43 14.08
CA HIS A 67 9.03 13.30 13.89
C HIS A 67 9.09 12.48 15.18
N ILE A 68 8.84 11.19 15.07
CA ILE A 68 8.97 10.21 16.15
C ILE A 68 10.17 9.33 15.82
N SER A 69 11.01 9.08 16.82
CA SER A 69 12.09 8.10 16.72
C SER A 69 12.13 7.22 17.97
N ALA A 70 12.47 5.94 17.78
CA ALA A 70 12.66 4.98 18.86
C ALA A 70 13.70 3.92 18.48
N PRO A 71 14.40 3.30 19.46
CA PRO A 71 15.33 2.21 19.19
C PRO A 71 14.63 0.90 18.80
N THR A 72 13.36 0.72 19.18
CA THR A 72 12.57 -0.47 18.88
C THR A 72 11.32 -0.13 18.10
N ARG A 73 10.82 -1.11 17.33
CA ARG A 73 9.57 -0.97 16.58
C ARG A 73 8.41 -0.67 17.51
N GLU A 74 8.31 -1.43 18.58
CA GLU A 74 7.24 -1.33 19.58
C GLU A 74 7.26 0.04 20.27
N GLY A 75 8.45 0.58 20.55
CA GLY A 75 8.60 1.92 21.11
C GLY A 75 8.15 3.03 20.16
N CYS A 76 8.38 2.87 18.86
CA CYS A 76 7.90 3.81 17.86
C CYS A 76 6.37 3.70 17.69
N GLU A 77 5.83 2.47 17.60
CA GLU A 77 4.39 2.24 17.46
C GLU A 77 3.61 2.70 18.70
N ALA A 78 4.16 2.51 19.91
CA ALA A 78 3.58 3.03 21.14
C ALA A 78 3.47 4.57 21.14
N GLN A 79 4.51 5.27 20.65
CA GLN A 79 4.47 6.72 20.49
C GLN A 79 3.40 7.16 19.48
N LEU A 80 3.28 6.45 18.35
CA LEU A 80 2.21 6.69 17.37
C LEU A 80 0.81 6.47 17.95
N SER A 81 0.63 5.43 18.77
CA SER A 81 -0.68 5.08 19.35
C SER A 81 -1.24 6.13 20.31
N ASN A 82 -0.37 6.99 20.85
CA ASN A 82 -0.77 8.09 21.73
C ASN A 82 -1.27 9.33 20.95
N LEU A 83 -1.17 9.31 19.63
CA LEU A 83 -1.62 10.41 18.79
C LEU A 83 -3.09 10.27 18.41
N ASP A 84 -3.77 11.40 18.29
CA ASP A 84 -5.17 11.43 17.84
C ASP A 84 -5.28 11.02 16.36
N PRO A 85 -5.95 9.90 16.04
CA PRO A 85 -6.06 9.41 14.67
C PRO A 85 -6.97 10.27 13.79
N SER A 86 -7.84 11.11 14.37
CA SER A 86 -8.86 11.86 13.62
C SER A 86 -8.28 12.95 12.70
N ASN A 87 -7.08 13.42 12.99
CA ASN A 87 -6.41 14.49 12.23
C ASN A 87 -5.07 14.06 11.62
N THR A 88 -4.69 12.79 11.75
CA THR A 88 -3.35 12.31 11.41
C THR A 88 -3.32 11.58 10.06
N ILE A 89 -2.47 12.04 9.16
CA ILE A 89 -2.21 11.47 7.84
C ILE A 89 -0.80 10.85 7.91
N VAL A 90 -0.73 9.52 7.85
CA VAL A 90 0.46 8.65 8.00
C VAL A 90 0.78 8.24 9.45
N GLN A 91 0.65 6.93 9.73
CA GLN A 91 0.87 6.29 11.04
C GLN A 91 1.63 4.96 10.89
N PHE A 92 2.85 4.96 10.38
CA PHE A 92 3.65 3.74 10.43
C PHE A 92 5.11 4.04 10.71
N CYS A 93 5.70 3.20 11.56
CA CYS A 93 7.11 3.21 11.87
C CYS A 93 7.88 2.48 10.78
N THR A 94 8.93 3.10 10.31
CA THR A 94 9.86 2.56 9.33
C THR A 94 11.24 2.43 9.95
N PHE A 95 11.89 1.30 9.72
CA PHE A 95 13.27 1.11 10.16
C PHE A 95 14.21 1.86 9.22
N ARG A 96 15.08 2.68 9.81
CA ARG A 96 16.14 3.42 9.13
C ARG A 96 17.49 2.95 9.67
N ALA A 97 18.25 2.27 8.82
CA ALA A 97 19.63 1.93 9.10
C ALA A 97 20.51 3.19 9.13
N TYR A 98 21.61 3.15 9.88
CA TYR A 98 22.62 4.22 9.88
C TYR A 98 23.40 4.30 8.56
#